data_AF-A0AAN4YBE3-F1
#
_entry.id   AF-A0AAN4YBE3-F1
#
_cell.length_a   1.000
_cell.length_b   1.000
_cell.length_c   1.000
_cell.angle_alpha   90.00
_cell.angle_beta   90.00
_cell.angle_gamma   90.00
#
_symmetry.space_group_name_H-M   'P 1'
#
loop_
_entity.id
_entity.type
_entity.pdbx_description
1 polymer ?
#
loop_
_entity_poly.entity_id
_entity_poly.type
_entity_poly.pdbx_seq_one_letter_code
_entity_poly.pdbx_strand_id
1 'polypeptide(L)'
;MTLKIRGALPKPYAVFSASYLRQGATCSLKESSNSSRSKETILPIHLANFGILSLPLSRPFYGRKRDSNLKFLLTTRPYGKIKRGLRPLDIPELPVIHLSGESDAEMYKISAEIEIFVRERVKNIRAKLRLGHEEQQLLLERLLQIPNRTYLWAQLTLELIESEVDIDKRRIVDVTTNLPNSVYDAYERILSKSRNSEQAKKLLHIIVGAARPLTVQEMGVALRLQESHRSYLDLDIIPEERFRDTIRDLCGLFVTILDSRLYLIHQTAKEFLI
;
A
#
# COMPACT_ATOMS: atom_id res chain seq x y z
N MET A 1 10.32 35.69 11.63
CA MET A 1 9.09 36.52 11.76
C MET A 1 7.97 35.59 12.20
N THR A 2 7.57 35.71 13.46
CA THR A 2 6.72 34.76 14.17
C THR A 2 5.25 35.11 13.91
N LEU A 3 4.45 34.18 13.38
CA LEU A 3 3.00 34.37 13.28
C LEU A 3 2.28 33.34 14.16
N LYS A 4 1.77 33.87 15.27
CA LYS A 4 1.03 33.19 16.33
C LYS A 4 -0.45 33.22 15.94
N ILE A 5 -1.03 32.09 15.55
CA ILE A 5 -2.48 32.00 15.32
C ILE A 5 -3.13 31.41 16.57
N ARG A 6 -3.84 32.28 17.31
CA ARG A 6 -4.85 31.89 18.31
C ARG A 6 -6.15 31.61 17.57
N GLY A 7 -6.64 30.37 17.64
CA GLY A 7 -7.97 29.96 17.17
C GLY A 7 -8.24 28.55 17.69
N ALA A 8 -9.33 28.39 18.44
CA ALA A 8 -9.61 27.21 19.25
C ALA A 8 -9.70 25.92 18.43
N LEU A 9 -9.01 24.87 18.91
CA LEU A 9 -9.14 23.49 18.47
C LEU A 9 -10.46 22.90 18.99
N PRO A 10 -11.28 22.27 18.14
CA PRO A 10 -11.96 21.04 18.48
C PRO A 10 -11.19 19.88 17.85
N LYS A 11 -10.47 19.14 18.70
CA LYS A 11 -10.08 17.74 18.48
C LYS A 11 -11.35 16.86 18.57
N PRO A 12 -11.37 15.63 18.00
CA PRO A 12 -10.21 14.76 17.80
C PRO A 12 -9.86 14.49 16.36
N TYR A 13 -8.56 14.25 16.18
CA TYR A 13 -7.90 13.85 14.96
C TYR A 13 -8.61 12.71 14.26
N ALA A 14 -8.97 12.91 12.99
CA ALA A 14 -9.03 11.81 12.06
C ALA A 14 -7.58 11.37 11.81
N VAL A 15 -7.20 10.21 12.37
CA VAL A 15 -6.02 9.48 11.94
C VAL A 15 -6.31 9.01 10.52
N PHE A 16 -5.88 9.79 9.53
CA PHE A 16 -5.87 9.32 8.15
C PHE A 16 -4.71 8.34 8.01
N SER A 17 -5.01 7.06 8.23
CA SER A 17 -4.20 6.01 7.63
C SER A 17 -4.37 6.18 6.12
N ALA A 18 -3.41 6.84 5.48
CA ALA A 18 -3.23 6.69 4.05
C ALA A 18 -2.85 5.22 3.84
N SER A 19 -3.87 4.38 3.68
CA SER A 19 -3.68 3.06 3.09
C SER A 19 -2.88 3.30 1.82
N TYR A 20 -1.62 2.85 1.86
CA TYR A 20 -0.64 3.00 0.81
C TYR A 20 -1.35 2.78 -0.52
N LEU A 21 -1.28 3.78 -1.40
CA LEU A 21 -1.91 3.77 -2.71
C LEU A 21 -1.38 2.57 -3.49
N ARG A 22 -2.08 1.45 -3.34
CA ARG A 22 -1.91 0.25 -4.15
C ARG A 22 -2.03 0.68 -5.59
N GLN A 23 -1.17 0.14 -6.45
CA GLN A 23 -1.34 0.28 -7.89
C GLN A 23 -2.77 -0.13 -8.24
N GLY A 24 -3.60 0.84 -8.63
CA GLY A 24 -4.99 0.61 -9.06
C GLY A 24 -6.10 0.74 -8.01
N ALA A 25 -5.85 1.17 -6.76
CA ALA A 25 -6.95 1.38 -5.81
C ALA A 25 -7.77 2.64 -6.16
N THR A 26 -9.01 2.45 -6.61
CA THR A 26 -10.04 3.50 -6.61
C THR A 26 -10.69 3.53 -5.23
N CYS A 27 -10.55 4.65 -4.50
CA CYS A 27 -11.22 4.82 -3.21
C CYS A 27 -12.65 5.34 -3.45
N SER A 28 -13.65 4.48 -3.23
CA SER A 28 -15.05 4.90 -3.18
C SER A 28 -15.44 5.20 -1.74
N LEU A 29 -15.60 6.49 -1.42
CA LEU A 29 -16.14 6.94 -0.14
C LEU A 29 -17.64 6.62 -0.09
N LYS A 30 -18.05 5.72 0.81
CA LYS A 30 -19.47 5.49 1.16
C LYS A 30 -19.73 6.20 2.49
N GLU A 31 -20.37 7.37 2.44
CA GLU A 31 -20.83 8.05 3.65
C GLU A 31 -22.17 7.47 4.11
N SER A 32 -22.25 7.05 5.38
CA SER A 32 -23.49 6.68 6.05
C SER A 32 -24.29 7.93 6.39
N SER A 33 -25.42 8.12 5.71
CA SER A 33 -26.26 9.30 5.84
C SER A 33 -27.12 9.27 7.11
N ASN A 34 -26.98 10.28 7.97
CA ASN A 34 -28.10 10.82 8.74
C ASN A 34 -27.82 12.28 9.13
N SER A 35 -28.21 13.21 8.25
CA SER A 35 -28.58 14.60 8.59
C SER A 35 -28.74 15.43 7.30
N SER A 36 -29.76 16.28 7.29
CA SER A 36 -30.23 17.16 6.22
C SER A 36 -29.26 18.31 5.87
N ARG A 37 -28.00 18.00 5.60
CA ARG A 37 -27.03 18.93 4.99
C ARG A 37 -26.84 18.57 3.53
N SER A 38 -26.75 19.59 2.68
CA SER A 38 -26.38 19.46 1.26
C SER A 38 -25.17 18.52 1.12
N LYS A 39 -25.37 17.35 0.50
CA LYS A 39 -24.34 16.32 0.37
C LYS A 39 -23.15 16.90 -0.41
N GLU A 40 -22.01 17.07 0.25
CA GLU A 40 -20.78 17.42 -0.43
C GLU A 40 -20.23 16.17 -1.11
N THR A 41 -19.89 16.26 -2.39
CA THR A 41 -19.27 15.15 -3.12
C THR A 41 -17.79 15.47 -3.28
N ILE A 42 -16.91 14.59 -2.79
CA ILE A 42 -15.46 14.72 -2.93
C ILE A 42 -14.97 13.69 -3.95
N LEU A 43 -14.34 14.16 -5.03
CA LEU A 43 -13.72 13.30 -6.04
C LEU A 43 -12.19 13.30 -5.87
N PRO A 44 -11.58 12.19 -5.42
CA PRO A 44 -10.12 12.07 -5.35
C PRO A 44 -9.53 11.81 -6.74
N ILE A 45 -8.49 12.57 -7.11
CA ILE A 45 -7.72 12.37 -8.34
C ILE A 45 -6.26 12.13 -7.94
N HIS A 46 -5.74 10.96 -8.30
CA HIS A 46 -4.35 10.59 -8.02
C HIS A 46 -3.51 10.60 -9.30
N LEU A 47 -2.53 11.51 -9.39
CA LEU A 47 -1.57 11.54 -10.50
C LEU A 47 -0.31 10.76 -10.11
N ALA A 48 -0.32 9.44 -10.31
CA ALA A 48 0.88 8.60 -10.26
C ALA A 48 1.44 8.49 -11.69
N ASN A 49 2.74 8.78 -11.87
CA ASN A 49 3.52 8.66 -13.11
C ASN A 49 2.83 7.93 -14.27
N PHE A 50 2.02 8.66 -15.02
CA PHE A 50 1.63 8.33 -16.38
C PHE A 50 1.58 9.64 -17.14
N GLY A 51 2.06 9.62 -18.38
CA GLY A 51 2.09 10.77 -19.28
C GLY A 51 0.77 11.51 -19.24
N ILE A 52 0.86 12.84 -19.35
CA ILE A 52 -0.24 13.79 -19.38
C ILE A 52 -1.38 13.20 -20.23
N LEU A 53 -2.35 12.56 -19.59
CA LEU A 53 -3.71 12.63 -20.08
C LEU A 53 -4.01 14.11 -19.90
N SER A 54 -3.87 14.84 -20.99
CA SER A 54 -4.45 16.15 -21.17
C SER A 54 -5.95 15.97 -20.98
N LEU A 55 -6.39 15.90 -19.73
CA LEU A 55 -7.74 16.26 -19.40
C LEU A 55 -7.84 17.72 -19.83
N PRO A 56 -8.66 18.05 -20.83
CA PRO A 56 -8.92 19.44 -21.14
C PRO A 56 -9.74 19.98 -19.95
N LEU A 57 -9.05 20.38 -18.89
CA LEU A 57 -9.60 21.28 -17.87
C LEU A 57 -9.61 22.73 -18.39
N SER A 58 -9.58 22.91 -19.72
CA SER A 58 -9.66 24.18 -20.43
C SER A 58 -11.07 24.45 -20.96
N ARG A 59 -12.10 24.17 -20.16
CA ARG A 59 -13.37 24.87 -20.31
C ARG A 59 -13.74 25.51 -18.97
N PRO A 60 -13.78 26.84 -18.88
CA PRO A 60 -14.45 27.49 -17.77
C PRO A 60 -15.90 27.01 -17.80
N PHE A 61 -16.34 26.31 -16.76
CA PHE A 61 -17.77 26.11 -16.51
C PHE A 61 -18.40 27.45 -16.06
N TYR A 62 -18.31 28.48 -16.91
CA TYR A 62 -19.16 29.67 -16.80
C TYR A 62 -20.42 29.39 -17.60
N GLY A 63 -21.30 28.59 -17.01
CA GLY A 63 -22.54 28.18 -17.63
C GLY A 63 -23.52 27.67 -16.59
N ARG A 64 -24.34 28.61 -16.09
CA ARG A 64 -25.51 28.41 -15.22
C ARG A 64 -25.19 27.86 -13.82
N LYS A 65 -25.39 28.72 -12.82
CA LYS A 65 -25.34 28.43 -11.38
C LYS A 65 -26.33 27.32 -11.02
N ARG A 66 -25.89 26.07 -11.11
CA ARG A 66 -26.43 24.96 -10.33
C ARG A 66 -25.49 24.83 -9.13
N ASP A 67 -26.03 24.98 -7.93
CA ASP A 67 -25.28 24.81 -6.69
C ASP A 67 -24.92 23.33 -6.50
N SER A 68 -23.93 22.86 -7.27
CA SER A 68 -23.32 21.55 -7.06
C SER A 68 -22.15 21.72 -6.10
N ASN A 69 -22.29 21.21 -4.87
CA ASN A 69 -21.23 21.18 -3.85
C ASN A 69 -20.17 20.10 -4.18
N LEU A 70 -19.50 20.25 -5.31
CA LEU A 70 -18.46 19.33 -5.77
C LEU A 70 -17.08 19.88 -5.38
N LYS A 71 -16.33 19.11 -4.59
CA LYS A 71 -14.94 19.42 -4.22
C LYS A 71 -14.00 18.39 -4.84
N PHE A 72 -12.86 18.84 -5.35
CA PHE A 72 -11.82 17.97 -5.89
C PHE A 72 -10.65 17.91 -4.92
N LEU A 73 -10.17 16.69 -4.63
CA LEU A 73 -8.93 16.48 -3.90
C LEU A 73 -7.89 15.93 -4.88
N LEU A 74 -6.88 16.74 -5.20
CA LEU A 74 -5.79 16.36 -6.09
C LEU A 74 -4.56 16.01 -5.25
N THR A 75 -4.07 14.78 -5.37
CA THR A 75 -2.82 14.34 -4.73
C THR A 75 -1.75 14.09 -5.78
N THR A 76 -0.56 14.68 -5.62
CA THR A 76 0.53 14.55 -6.59
C THR A 76 1.90 14.47 -5.90
N ARG A 77 2.88 13.87 -6.58
CA ARG A 77 4.30 13.95 -6.17
C ARG A 77 4.89 15.26 -6.72
N PRO A 78 5.76 15.96 -5.97
CA PRO A 78 6.29 17.27 -6.35
C PRO A 78 7.37 17.20 -7.44
N TYR A 79 7.26 16.29 -8.42
CA TYR A 79 8.21 16.21 -9.52
C TYR A 79 8.20 17.50 -10.32
N GLY A 80 9.37 18.01 -10.70
CA GLY A 80 9.47 19.30 -11.39
C GLY A 80 8.64 19.40 -12.68
N LYS A 81 8.39 18.27 -13.36
CA LYS A 81 7.48 18.21 -14.52
C LYS A 81 6.01 18.40 -14.11
N ILE A 82 5.55 17.71 -13.07
CA ILE A 82 4.18 17.83 -12.54
C ILE A 82 3.96 19.23 -11.97
N LYS A 83 4.89 19.71 -11.14
CA LYS A 83 4.84 21.05 -10.56
C LYS A 83 4.73 22.13 -11.64
N ARG A 84 5.50 22.01 -12.75
CA ARG A 84 5.39 22.92 -13.91
C ARG A 84 4.03 22.86 -14.60
N GLY A 85 3.48 21.66 -14.81
CA GLY A 85 2.15 21.48 -15.40
C GLY A 85 1.00 21.97 -14.52
N LEU A 86 1.23 22.08 -13.20
CA LEU A 86 0.27 22.62 -12.23
C LEU A 86 0.50 24.10 -11.91
N ARG A 87 1.56 24.76 -12.40
CA ARG A 87 1.71 26.22 -12.30
C ARG A 87 0.53 27.03 -12.86
N PRO A 88 -0.20 26.57 -13.90
CA PRO A 88 -1.45 27.22 -14.32
C PRO A 88 -2.53 27.24 -13.23
N LEU A 89 -2.35 26.49 -12.14
CA LEU A 89 -3.23 26.44 -10.96
C LEU A 89 -2.65 27.20 -9.76
N ASP A 90 -1.68 28.10 -9.95
CA ASP A 90 -1.34 29.15 -8.96
C ASP A 90 -2.49 30.17 -8.86
N ILE A 91 -3.70 29.67 -8.62
CA ILE A 91 -4.92 30.39 -8.36
C ILE A 91 -4.83 30.80 -6.88
N PRO A 92 -4.88 32.10 -6.54
CA PRO A 92 -4.69 32.60 -5.17
C PRO A 92 -5.60 31.98 -4.10
N GLU A 93 -6.66 31.28 -4.50
CA GLU A 93 -7.69 30.70 -3.64
C GLU A 93 -7.65 29.16 -3.55
N LEU A 94 -6.74 28.48 -4.26
CA LEU A 94 -6.65 27.01 -4.19
C LEU A 94 -5.89 26.58 -2.92
N PRO A 95 -6.52 25.85 -1.98
CA PRO A 95 -5.83 25.35 -0.80
C PRO A 95 -4.85 24.25 -1.20
N VAL A 96 -3.54 24.52 -1.07
CA VAL A 96 -2.48 23.54 -1.33
C VAL A 96 -1.86 23.10 0.00
N ILE A 97 -1.94 21.80 0.27
CA ILE A 97 -1.27 21.18 1.42
C ILE A 97 0.00 20.50 0.89
N HIS A 98 1.16 21.02 1.31
CA HIS A 98 2.44 20.39 1.01
C HIS A 98 2.84 19.43 2.14
N LEU A 99 2.87 18.13 1.84
CA LEU A 99 3.37 17.10 2.73
C LEU A 99 4.85 16.86 2.42
N SER A 100 5.74 17.63 3.06
CA SER A 100 7.20 17.42 2.97
C SER A 100 7.63 16.37 4.00
N GLY A 101 8.42 15.38 3.58
CA GLY A 101 9.05 14.41 4.50
C GLY A 101 10.57 14.53 4.57
N GLU A 102 11.15 15.59 4.00
CA GLU A 102 12.59 15.67 3.71
C GLU A 102 13.41 16.34 4.81
N SER A 103 12.79 17.05 5.75
CA SER A 103 13.52 17.69 6.86
C SER A 103 13.64 16.76 8.05
N ASP A 104 14.70 16.92 8.85
CA ASP A 104 14.93 16.13 10.06
C ASP A 104 13.75 16.20 11.04
N ALA A 105 13.12 17.37 11.17
CA ALA A 105 11.95 17.57 12.02
C ALA A 105 10.73 16.78 11.54
N GLU A 106 10.51 16.70 10.21
CA GLU A 106 9.43 15.91 9.64
C GLU A 106 9.75 14.41 9.70
N MET A 107 11.00 14.01 9.45
CA MET A 107 11.45 12.62 9.62
C MET A 107 11.22 12.13 11.06
N TYR A 108 11.51 12.97 12.06
CA TYR A 108 11.23 12.66 13.46
C TYR A 108 9.73 12.46 13.71
N LYS A 109 8.87 13.35 13.20
CA LYS A 109 7.40 13.23 13.33
C LYS A 109 6.88 11.97 12.66
N ILE A 110 7.35 11.66 11.44
CA ILE A 110 6.99 10.46 10.70
C ILE A 110 7.40 9.21 11.48
N SER A 111 8.61 9.18 12.04
CA SER A 111 9.08 8.07 12.87
C SER A 111 8.20 7.86 14.11
N ALA A 112 7.80 8.95 14.78
CA ALA A 112 6.88 8.90 15.91
C ALA A 112 5.46 8.42 15.51
N GLU A 113 4.97 8.84 14.35
CA GLU A 113 3.68 8.38 13.81
C GLU A 113 3.70 6.88 13.50
N ILE A 114 4.78 6.39 12.87
CA ILE A 114 5.00 4.96 12.61
C ILE A 114 5.08 4.17 13.92
N GLU A 115 5.71 4.71 14.96
CA GLU A 115 5.72 4.10 16.28
C GLU A 115 4.30 3.92 16.85
N ILE A 116 3.43 4.93 16.72
CA ILE A 116 2.02 4.82 17.13
C ILE A 116 1.32 3.71 16.35
N PHE A 117 1.51 3.65 15.04
CA PHE A 117 0.97 2.60 14.18
C PHE A 117 1.44 1.20 14.61
N VAL A 118 2.75 1.03 14.85
CA VAL A 118 3.33 -0.25 15.31
C VAL A 118 2.74 -0.65 16.65
N ARG A 119 2.65 0.28 17.60
CA ARG A 119 2.07 0.02 18.93
C ARG A 119 0.65 -0.49 18.83
N GLU A 120 -0.18 0.14 18.01
CA GLU A 120 -1.57 -0.27 17.83
C GLU A 120 -1.69 -1.62 17.12
N ARG A 121 -0.87 -1.86 16.09
CA ARG A 121 -0.87 -3.15 15.39
C ARG A 121 -0.39 -4.30 16.28
N VAL A 122 0.58 -4.08 17.14
CA VAL A 122 1.04 -5.11 18.09
C VAL A 122 -0.03 -5.45 19.12
N LYS A 123 -0.85 -4.49 19.58
CA LYS A 123 -2.03 -4.80 20.42
C LYS A 123 -3.00 -5.72 19.68
N ASN A 124 -3.25 -5.45 18.40
CA ASN A 124 -4.12 -6.30 17.57
C ASN A 124 -3.53 -7.70 17.38
N ILE A 125 -2.23 -7.81 17.12
CA ILE A 125 -1.51 -9.10 17.03
C ILE A 125 -1.62 -9.85 18.35
N ARG A 126 -1.41 -9.18 19.48
CA ARG A 126 -1.61 -9.79 20.81
C ARG A 126 -3.00 -10.38 20.96
N ALA A 127 -4.04 -9.63 20.61
CA ALA A 127 -5.41 -10.11 20.74
C ALA A 127 -5.67 -11.34 19.85
N LYS A 128 -5.17 -11.33 18.61
CA LYS A 128 -5.35 -12.42 17.64
C LYS A 128 -4.58 -13.68 18.02
N LEU A 129 -3.32 -13.53 18.41
CA LEU A 129 -2.40 -14.62 18.74
C LEU A 129 -2.40 -14.99 20.23
N ARG A 130 -3.23 -14.32 21.04
CA ARG A 130 -3.36 -14.52 22.51
C ARG A 130 -2.04 -14.38 23.26
N LEU A 131 -1.22 -13.40 22.87
CA LEU A 131 0.07 -13.16 23.50
C LEU A 131 -0.08 -12.62 24.94
N GLY A 132 0.82 -13.06 25.81
CA GLY A 132 1.04 -12.51 27.13
C GLY A 132 1.63 -11.08 27.09
N HIS A 133 1.64 -10.43 28.24
CA HIS A 133 2.15 -9.06 28.35
C HIS A 133 3.65 -8.96 28.05
N GLU A 134 4.46 -9.90 28.55
CA GLU A 134 5.90 -9.95 28.31
C GLU A 134 6.24 -10.12 26.82
N GLU A 135 5.51 -10.99 26.13
CA GLU A 135 5.68 -11.24 24.69
C GLU A 135 5.34 -10.01 23.86
N GLN A 136 4.25 -9.31 24.20
CA GLN A 136 3.87 -8.05 23.57
C GLN A 136 4.96 -6.99 23.77
N GLN A 137 5.50 -6.87 24.99
CA GLN A 137 6.51 -5.89 25.33
C GLN A 137 7.83 -6.17 24.59
N LEU A 138 8.28 -7.42 24.58
CA LEU A 138 9.47 -7.83 23.83
C LEU A 138 9.32 -7.53 22.33
N LEU A 139 8.16 -7.83 21.76
CA LEU A 139 7.87 -7.54 20.36
C LEU A 139 7.94 -6.04 20.05
N LEU A 140 7.36 -5.20 20.91
CA LEU A 140 7.42 -3.74 20.77
C LEU A 140 8.85 -3.24 20.86
N GLU A 141 9.60 -3.66 21.87
CA GLU A 141 10.99 -3.23 22.06
C GLU A 141 11.84 -3.51 20.83
N ARG A 142 11.71 -4.72 20.27
CA ARG A 142 12.49 -5.16 19.11
C ARG A 142 12.08 -4.43 17.83
N LEU A 143 10.79 -4.25 17.59
CA LEU A 143 10.30 -3.50 16.43
C LEU A 143 10.71 -2.02 16.49
N LEU A 144 10.73 -1.42 17.69
CA LEU A 144 11.07 0.00 17.88
C LEU A 144 12.58 0.28 17.94
N GLN A 145 13.43 -0.75 18.00
CA GLN A 145 14.88 -0.60 17.88
C GLN A 145 15.36 -0.43 16.43
N ILE A 146 14.60 -0.90 15.44
CA ILE A 146 15.00 -0.83 14.03
C ILE A 146 15.00 0.63 13.54
N PRO A 147 16.11 1.22 13.10
CA PRO A 147 16.13 2.61 12.65
C PRO A 147 15.41 2.79 11.30
N ASN A 148 15.07 4.03 10.95
CA ASN A 148 14.58 4.42 9.61
C ASN A 148 13.40 3.58 9.06
N ARG A 149 12.51 3.15 9.97
CA ARG A 149 11.32 2.36 9.60
C ARG A 149 10.44 3.15 8.64
N THR A 150 9.96 2.46 7.61
CA THR A 150 8.87 2.95 6.77
C THR A 150 7.57 2.26 7.16
N TYR A 151 6.43 2.86 6.83
CA TYR A 151 5.15 2.17 7.01
C TYR A 151 5.08 0.86 6.24
N LEU A 152 5.65 0.81 5.03
CA LEU A 152 5.71 -0.42 4.24
C LEU A 152 6.49 -1.51 4.99
N TRP A 153 7.68 -1.18 5.49
CA TRP A 153 8.45 -2.11 6.33
C TRP A 153 7.65 -2.58 7.54
N ALA A 154 7.03 -1.65 8.29
CA ALA A 154 6.28 -1.96 9.48
C ALA A 154 5.11 -2.90 9.15
N GLN A 155 4.36 -2.60 8.10
CA GLN A 155 3.25 -3.42 7.63
C GLN A 155 3.71 -4.84 7.26
N LEU A 156 4.72 -4.98 6.39
CA LEU A 156 5.23 -6.28 5.94
C LEU A 156 5.72 -7.13 7.11
N THR A 157 6.50 -6.53 8.01
CA THR A 157 7.05 -7.21 9.19
C THR A 157 5.94 -7.66 10.13
N LEU A 158 4.95 -6.81 10.41
CA LEU A 158 3.81 -7.14 11.27
C LEU A 158 2.92 -8.23 10.65
N GLU A 159 2.69 -8.20 9.34
CA GLU A 159 1.96 -9.26 8.63
C GLU A 159 2.74 -10.58 8.61
N LEU A 160 4.07 -10.53 8.45
CA LEU A 160 4.94 -11.71 8.57
C LEU A 160 4.79 -12.37 9.94
N ILE A 161 4.82 -11.58 11.02
CA ILE A 161 4.61 -12.05 12.40
C ILE A 161 3.21 -12.65 12.54
N GLU A 162 2.17 -11.95 12.06
CA GLU A 162 0.78 -12.39 12.19
C GLU A 162 0.48 -13.67 11.40
N SER A 163 1.25 -13.95 10.34
CA SER A 163 1.09 -15.15 9.50
C SER A 163 1.74 -16.42 10.07
N GLU A 164 2.53 -16.33 11.14
CA GLU A 164 3.16 -17.51 11.75
C GLU A 164 2.13 -18.34 12.52
N VAL A 165 2.02 -19.63 12.16
CA VAL A 165 1.15 -20.59 12.83
C VAL A 165 1.80 -21.03 14.15
N ASP A 166 1.04 -21.03 15.23
CA ASP A 166 1.47 -21.43 16.58
C ASP A 166 2.66 -20.62 17.12
N ILE A 167 2.45 -19.31 17.27
CA ILE A 167 3.37 -18.47 18.02
C ILE A 167 3.27 -18.83 19.51
N ASP A 168 4.37 -19.37 20.04
CA ASP A 168 4.62 -19.50 21.48
C ASP A 168 5.73 -18.53 21.92
N LYS A 169 6.03 -18.48 23.23
CA LYS A 169 7.08 -17.61 23.79
C LYS A 169 8.43 -17.76 23.07
N ARG A 170 8.82 -19.00 22.72
CA ARG A 170 10.10 -19.27 22.05
C ARG A 170 10.12 -18.74 20.63
N ARG A 171 9.03 -18.93 19.89
CA ARG A 171 8.88 -18.41 18.53
C ARG A 171 8.79 -16.89 18.50
N ILE A 172 8.21 -16.23 19.50
CA ILE A 172 8.31 -14.75 19.61
C ILE A 172 9.77 -14.33 19.71
N VAL A 173 10.59 -15.01 20.51
CA VAL A 173 12.03 -14.71 20.60
C VAL A 173 12.71 -14.94 19.24
N ASP A 174 12.45 -16.05 18.56
CA ASP A 174 13.06 -16.33 17.24
C ASP A 174 12.63 -15.33 16.16
N VAL A 175 11.35 -14.98 16.13
CA VAL A 175 10.79 -14.01 15.19
C VAL A 175 11.36 -12.62 15.46
N THR A 176 11.44 -12.22 16.73
CA THR A 176 11.98 -10.92 17.14
C THR A 176 13.50 -10.81 17.00
N THR A 177 14.23 -11.92 17.06
CA THR A 177 15.68 -11.95 16.88
C THR A 177 16.07 -11.78 15.40
N ASN A 178 15.24 -12.29 14.49
CA ASN A 178 15.53 -12.27 13.05
C ASN A 178 14.71 -11.23 12.28
N LEU A 179 14.22 -10.18 12.94
CA LEU A 179 13.39 -9.16 12.27
C LEU A 179 14.11 -8.57 11.06
N PRO A 180 13.39 -8.33 9.95
CA PRO A 180 13.95 -7.62 8.81
C PRO A 180 14.50 -6.25 9.24
N ASN A 181 15.74 -5.90 8.87
CA ASN A 181 16.30 -4.58 9.16
C ASN A 181 15.91 -3.56 8.09
N SER A 182 15.48 -4.03 6.92
CA SER A 182 15.09 -3.21 5.78
C SER A 182 13.84 -3.74 5.09
N VAL A 183 13.25 -2.94 4.19
CA VAL A 183 12.14 -3.40 3.32
C VAL A 183 12.59 -4.57 2.43
N TYR A 184 13.84 -4.58 1.98
CA TYR A 184 14.39 -5.65 1.15
C TYR A 184 14.58 -6.94 1.95
N ASP A 185 15.04 -6.86 3.20
CA ASP A 185 15.11 -8.02 4.09
C ASP A 185 13.70 -8.60 4.32
N ALA A 186 12.67 -7.74 4.39
CA ALA A 186 11.29 -8.18 4.56
C ALA A 186 10.80 -8.91 3.31
N TYR A 187 11.18 -8.43 2.13
CA TYR A 187 10.93 -9.10 0.85
C TYR A 187 11.61 -10.47 0.78
N GLU A 188 12.90 -10.57 1.10
CA GLU A 188 13.61 -11.83 1.15
C GLU A 188 12.93 -12.82 2.11
N ARG A 189 12.53 -12.34 3.29
CA ARG A 189 11.85 -13.18 4.28
C ARG A 189 10.45 -13.61 3.85
N ILE A 190 9.73 -12.82 3.06
CA ILE A 190 8.45 -13.24 2.47
C ILE A 190 8.68 -14.34 1.44
N LEU A 191 9.67 -14.16 0.56
CA LEU A 191 9.94 -15.11 -0.52
C LEU A 191 10.57 -16.42 -0.02
N SER A 192 11.34 -16.38 1.07
CA SER A 192 11.93 -17.58 1.67
C SER A 192 10.90 -18.56 2.26
N LYS A 193 9.68 -18.08 2.55
CA LYS A 193 8.56 -18.92 2.99
C LYS A 193 7.82 -19.64 1.84
N SER A 194 8.22 -19.41 0.60
CA SER A 194 7.59 -20.04 -0.57
C SER A 194 7.69 -21.57 -0.51
N ARG A 195 6.60 -22.27 -0.82
CA ARG A 195 6.62 -23.74 -0.95
C ARG A 195 7.45 -24.24 -2.12
N ASN A 196 7.66 -23.41 -3.15
CA ASN A 196 8.44 -23.75 -4.33
C ASN A 196 9.09 -22.48 -4.89
N SER A 197 10.34 -22.26 -4.53
CA SER A 197 11.12 -21.07 -4.90
C SER A 197 11.25 -20.91 -6.41
N GLU A 198 11.43 -21.99 -7.16
CA GLU A 198 11.60 -21.94 -8.62
C GLU A 198 10.31 -21.52 -9.33
N GLN A 199 9.17 -22.07 -8.91
CA GLN A 199 7.88 -21.63 -9.44
C GLN A 199 7.54 -20.20 -9.04
N ALA A 200 7.84 -19.81 -7.80
CA ALA A 200 7.66 -18.44 -7.34
C ALA A 200 8.51 -17.47 -8.17
N LYS A 201 9.77 -17.80 -8.43
CA LYS A 201 10.67 -17.02 -9.29
C LYS A 201 10.13 -16.89 -10.71
N LYS A 202 9.68 -17.99 -11.32
CA LYS A 202 9.05 -17.97 -12.66
C LYS A 202 7.82 -17.06 -12.68
N LEU A 203 6.93 -17.19 -11.69
CA LEU A 203 5.74 -16.36 -11.54
C LEU A 203 6.10 -14.88 -11.44
N LEU A 204 7.05 -14.52 -10.57
CA LEU A 204 7.48 -13.14 -10.36
C LEU A 204 8.15 -12.53 -11.60
N HIS A 205 8.99 -13.29 -12.31
CA HIS A 205 9.56 -12.85 -13.59
C HIS A 205 8.47 -12.54 -14.63
N ILE A 206 7.44 -13.40 -14.72
CA ILE A 206 6.30 -13.17 -15.60
C ILE A 206 5.57 -11.88 -15.22
N ILE A 207 5.33 -11.62 -13.93
CA ILE A 207 4.69 -10.37 -13.47
C ILE A 207 5.53 -9.15 -13.83
N VAL A 208 6.84 -9.18 -13.56
CA VAL A 208 7.74 -8.04 -13.78
C VAL A 208 7.89 -7.71 -15.27
N GLY A 209 7.97 -8.75 -16.11
CA GLY A 209 8.11 -8.64 -17.57
C GLY A 209 6.81 -8.36 -18.32
N ALA A 210 5.65 -8.53 -17.68
CA ALA A 210 4.36 -8.26 -18.31
C ALA A 210 4.16 -6.76 -18.55
N ALA A 211 3.67 -6.42 -19.75
CA ALA A 211 3.35 -5.03 -20.12
C ALA A 211 2.14 -4.45 -19.35
N ARG A 212 1.31 -5.31 -18.78
CA ARG A 212 0.13 -4.97 -17.97
C ARG A 212 -0.09 -6.02 -16.88
N PRO A 213 -0.87 -5.71 -15.82
CA PRO A 213 -1.31 -6.71 -14.85
C PRO A 213 -2.00 -7.90 -15.55
N LEU A 214 -1.51 -9.09 -15.26
CA LEU A 214 -2.05 -10.35 -15.79
C LEU A 214 -3.26 -10.78 -14.97
N THR A 215 -4.24 -11.40 -15.63
CA THR A 215 -5.35 -12.06 -14.95
C THR A 215 -4.86 -13.35 -14.27
N VAL A 216 -5.62 -13.83 -13.28
CA VAL A 216 -5.34 -15.11 -12.62
C VAL A 216 -5.29 -16.27 -13.63
N GLN A 217 -6.18 -16.25 -14.63
CA GLN A 217 -6.20 -17.27 -15.69
C GLN A 217 -4.99 -17.18 -16.63
N GLU A 218 -4.62 -15.97 -17.06
CA GLU A 218 -3.42 -15.74 -17.88
C GLU A 218 -2.16 -16.25 -17.18
N MET A 219 -2.02 -15.96 -15.87
CA MET A 219 -0.92 -16.47 -15.08
C MET A 219 -0.98 -18.00 -14.94
N GLY A 220 -2.17 -18.58 -14.80
CA GLY A 220 -2.37 -20.02 -14.72
C GLY A 220 -1.84 -20.76 -15.94
N VAL A 221 -2.08 -20.20 -17.13
CA VAL A 221 -1.53 -20.68 -18.40
C VAL A 221 -0.03 -20.45 -18.45
N ALA A 222 0.43 -19.21 -18.22
CA ALA A 222 1.84 -18.83 -18.35
C ALA A 222 2.77 -19.66 -17.46
N LEU A 223 2.34 -19.98 -16.24
CA LEU A 223 3.14 -20.77 -15.31
C LEU A 223 3.29 -22.24 -15.76
N ARG A 224 2.26 -22.79 -16.41
CA ARG A 224 2.19 -24.19 -16.87
C ARG A 224 2.77 -24.43 -18.26
N LEU A 225 2.97 -23.38 -19.05
CA LEU A 225 3.62 -23.51 -20.35
C LEU A 225 5.02 -24.12 -20.18
N GLN A 226 5.25 -25.17 -20.97
CA GLN A 226 6.50 -25.91 -21.12
C GLN A 226 6.77 -26.06 -22.63
N GLU A 227 8.04 -26.22 -23.01
CA GLU A 227 8.46 -26.33 -24.40
C GLU A 227 7.87 -27.56 -25.12
N SER A 228 7.51 -28.60 -24.36
CA SER A 228 6.92 -29.84 -24.86
C SER A 228 5.45 -29.73 -25.29
N HIS A 229 4.72 -28.73 -24.79
CA HIS A 229 3.30 -28.57 -25.07
C HIS A 229 3.08 -28.11 -26.51
N ARG A 230 2.18 -28.78 -27.24
CA ARG A 230 1.85 -28.47 -28.63
C ARG A 230 0.44 -27.95 -28.81
N SER A 231 -0.41 -28.10 -27.80
CA SER A 231 -1.81 -27.66 -27.82
C SER A 231 -2.26 -27.10 -26.47
N TYR A 232 -3.34 -26.33 -26.48
CA TYR A 232 -3.98 -25.83 -25.25
C TYR A 232 -4.56 -26.97 -24.39
N LEU A 233 -4.96 -28.09 -25.01
CA LEU A 233 -5.51 -29.25 -24.31
C LEU A 233 -4.44 -30.01 -23.50
N ASP A 234 -3.17 -29.78 -23.81
CA ASP A 234 -2.04 -30.36 -23.08
C ASP A 234 -1.83 -29.64 -21.73
N LEU A 235 -2.46 -28.49 -21.54
CA LEU A 235 -2.36 -27.72 -20.30
C LEU A 235 -3.35 -28.24 -19.26
N ASP A 236 -2.83 -28.70 -18.13
CA ASP A 236 -3.64 -29.01 -16.96
C ASP A 236 -4.10 -27.74 -16.24
N ILE A 237 -5.14 -27.09 -16.79
CA ILE A 237 -5.66 -25.81 -16.29
C ILE A 237 -6.50 -26.05 -15.05
N ILE A 238 -5.96 -25.61 -13.92
CA ILE A 238 -6.65 -25.66 -12.64
C ILE A 238 -7.70 -24.53 -12.57
N PRO A 239 -8.87 -24.77 -11.96
CA PRO A 239 -9.87 -23.74 -11.69
C PRO A 239 -9.26 -22.50 -11.02
N GLU A 240 -9.73 -21.32 -11.41
CA GLU A 240 -9.18 -20.04 -10.97
C GLU A 240 -9.08 -19.93 -9.44
N GLU A 241 -10.11 -20.39 -8.72
CA GLU A 241 -10.16 -20.36 -7.25
C GLU A 241 -8.99 -21.12 -6.61
N ARG A 242 -8.74 -22.35 -7.04
CA ARG A 242 -7.60 -23.16 -6.56
C ARG A 242 -6.26 -22.55 -6.98
N PHE A 243 -6.20 -21.89 -8.14
CA PHE A 243 -4.98 -21.23 -8.57
C PHE A 243 -4.66 -19.98 -7.74
N ARG A 244 -5.67 -19.29 -7.18
CA ARG A 244 -5.43 -18.18 -6.22
C ARG A 244 -4.70 -18.66 -4.98
N ASP A 245 -5.06 -19.84 -4.46
CA ASP A 245 -4.37 -20.44 -3.32
C ASP A 245 -2.94 -20.81 -3.69
N THR A 246 -2.73 -21.34 -4.91
CA THR A 246 -1.38 -21.60 -5.45
C THR A 246 -0.53 -20.33 -5.48
N ILE A 247 -1.06 -19.20 -5.97
CA ILE A 247 -0.34 -17.91 -5.96
C ILE A 247 0.01 -17.48 -4.54
N ARG A 248 -0.92 -17.64 -3.59
CA ARG A 248 -0.70 -17.31 -2.17
C ARG A 248 0.39 -18.19 -1.55
N ASP A 249 0.42 -19.48 -1.88
CA ASP A 249 1.42 -20.42 -1.38
C ASP A 249 2.82 -20.21 -2.00
N LEU A 250 2.87 -19.72 -3.25
CA LEU A 250 4.12 -19.45 -3.95
C LEU A 250 4.74 -18.11 -3.55
N CYS A 251 3.94 -17.06 -3.44
CA CYS A 251 4.46 -15.69 -3.29
C CYS A 251 4.02 -14.99 -2.00
N GLY A 252 3.13 -15.59 -1.21
CA GLY A 252 2.68 -15.04 0.06
C GLY A 252 2.16 -13.61 -0.08
N LEU A 253 2.66 -12.74 0.80
CA LEU A 253 2.33 -11.31 0.84
C LEU A 253 2.88 -10.52 -0.36
N PHE A 254 3.79 -11.10 -1.15
CA PHE A 254 4.48 -10.38 -2.22
C PHE A 254 3.56 -10.01 -3.39
N VAL A 255 2.51 -10.80 -3.61
CA VAL A 255 1.55 -10.64 -4.71
C VAL A 255 0.14 -10.49 -4.14
N THR A 256 -0.58 -9.48 -4.63
CA THR A 256 -1.99 -9.26 -4.32
C THR A 256 -2.84 -9.48 -5.56
N ILE A 257 -4.04 -10.04 -5.38
CA ILE A 257 -5.04 -10.19 -6.43
C ILE A 257 -6.14 -9.16 -6.23
N LEU A 258 -6.32 -8.26 -7.19
CA LEU A 258 -7.39 -7.24 -7.23
C LEU A 258 -8.12 -7.36 -8.56
N ASP A 259 -9.45 -7.40 -8.55
CA ASP A 259 -10.28 -7.56 -9.77
C ASP A 259 -9.79 -8.68 -10.70
N SER A 260 -9.45 -9.83 -10.09
CA SER A 260 -8.90 -11.02 -10.77
C SER A 260 -7.59 -10.78 -11.54
N ARG A 261 -6.82 -9.76 -11.16
CA ARG A 261 -5.50 -9.44 -11.71
C ARG A 261 -4.42 -9.42 -10.64
N LEU A 262 -3.21 -9.81 -11.03
CA LEU A 262 -2.05 -9.91 -10.15
C LEU A 262 -1.28 -8.59 -10.13
N TYR A 263 -0.96 -8.14 -8.93
CA TYR A 263 -0.17 -6.95 -8.65
C TYR A 263 0.92 -7.30 -7.63
N LEU A 264 2.08 -6.65 -7.76
CA LEU A 264 3.06 -6.67 -6.68
C LEU A 264 2.54 -5.82 -5.51
N ILE A 265 2.91 -6.19 -4.29
CA ILE A 265 2.47 -5.48 -3.08
C ILE A 265 2.85 -3.99 -3.08
N HIS A 266 3.97 -3.64 -3.72
CA HIS A 266 4.44 -2.27 -3.84
C HIS A 266 5.35 -2.08 -5.07
N GLN A 267 5.51 -0.84 -5.52
CA GLN A 267 6.43 -0.51 -6.64
C GLN A 267 7.88 -0.88 -6.32
N THR A 268 8.34 -0.67 -5.09
CA THR A 268 9.71 -1.04 -4.66
C THR A 268 9.94 -2.56 -4.67
N ALA A 269 8.87 -3.38 -4.65
CA ALA A 269 9.00 -4.81 -4.85
C ALA A 269 9.39 -5.15 -6.29
N LYS A 270 8.96 -4.34 -7.26
CA LYS A 270 9.43 -4.47 -8.65
C LYS A 270 10.91 -4.13 -8.78
N GLU A 271 11.35 -3.06 -8.12
CA GLU A 271 12.75 -2.62 -8.11
C GLU A 271 13.66 -3.66 -7.44
N PHE A 272 13.17 -4.33 -6.39
CA PHE A 272 13.89 -5.42 -5.74
C PHE A 272 14.08 -6.66 -6.65
N LEU A 273 13.19 -6.89 -7.61
CA LEU A 273 13.22 -8.07 -8.48
C LEU A 273 14.05 -7.90 -9.77
N ILE A 274 14.56 -6.69 -10.05
CA ILE A 274 15.30 -6.33 -11.28
C ILE A 274 16.77 -6.11 -10.93
#